data_AF-A0A9D4L6C6-F1
#
_entry.id   AF-A0A9D4L6C6-F1
#
_cell.length_a   1.000
_cell.length_b   1.000
_cell.length_c   1.000
_cell.angle_alpha   90.00
_cell.angle_beta   90.00
_cell.angle_gamma   90.00
#
_symmetry.space_group_name_H-M   'P 1'
#
loop_
_entity.id
_entity.type
_entity.pdbx_description
1 polymer ?
#
loop_
_entity_poly.entity_id
_entity_poly.type
_entity_poly.pdbx_seq_one_letter_code
_entity_poly.pdbx_strand_id
1 'polypeptide(L)'
;MEVVKTQVEAERNDPLVWQTLFEKAVEMASSIDVEPTFPRAGQQQNRTYAPAATAFDYWRVNLYLPFADLLLAELQQRLLQ
;
A
#
# COMPACT_ATOMS: atom_id res chain seq x y z
N MET A 1 -13.16 10.01 15.84
CA MET A 1 -11.97 9.98 14.95
C MET A 1 -10.85 9.12 15.52
N GLU A 2 -10.64 9.09 16.84
CA GLU A 2 -9.62 8.23 17.47
C GLU A 2 -9.81 6.74 17.17
N VAL A 3 -11.04 6.22 17.25
CA VAL A 3 -11.37 4.83 16.86
C VAL A 3 -10.96 4.51 15.41
N VAL A 4 -11.15 5.46 14.49
CA VAL A 4 -10.80 5.29 13.07
C VAL A 4 -9.27 5.25 12.90
N LYS A 5 -8.53 6.10 13.63
CA LYS A 5 -7.06 6.08 13.64
C LYS A 5 -6.55 4.72 14.11
N THR A 6 -7.05 4.21 15.23
CA THR A 6 -6.65 2.89 15.77
C THR A 6 -6.94 1.77 14.77
N GLN A 7 -8.10 1.83 14.09
CA GLN A 7 -8.45 0.83 13.08
C GLN A 7 -7.48 0.86 11.89
N VAL A 8 -7.19 2.04 11.33
CA VAL A 8 -6.25 2.17 10.20
C VAL A 8 -4.84 1.72 10.61
N GLU A 9 -4.42 2.02 11.84
CA GLU A 9 -3.13 1.57 12.36
C GLU A 9 -3.07 0.05 12.53
N ALA A 10 -4.16 -0.58 12.97
CA ALA A 10 -4.27 -2.04 13.03
C ALA A 10 -4.20 -2.66 11.63
N GLU A 11 -4.99 -2.15 10.68
CA GLU A 11 -5.03 -2.67 9.30
C GLU A 11 -3.70 -2.50 8.56
N ARG A 12 -3.03 -1.36 8.76
CA ARG A 12 -1.68 -1.12 8.22
C ARG A 12 -0.68 -2.20 8.64
N ASN A 13 -0.78 -2.65 9.89
CA ASN A 13 0.13 -3.62 10.48
C ASN A 13 -0.35 -5.07 10.36
N ASP A 14 -1.54 -5.30 9.82
CA ASP A 14 -2.09 -6.64 9.60
C ASP A 14 -1.66 -7.19 8.21
N PRO A 15 -0.82 -8.26 8.18
CA PRO A 15 -0.41 -8.87 6.93
C PRO A 15 -1.58 -9.42 6.10
N LEU A 16 -2.67 -9.85 6.74
CA LEU A 16 -3.82 -10.45 6.08
C LEU A 16 -4.58 -9.41 5.26
N VAL A 17 -4.66 -8.17 5.73
CA VAL A 17 -5.27 -7.06 4.99
C VAL A 17 -4.52 -6.83 3.69
N TRP A 18 -3.20 -6.70 3.75
CA TRP A 18 -2.38 -6.54 2.55
C TRP A 18 -2.49 -7.74 1.61
N GLN A 19 -2.42 -8.96 2.15
CA GLN A 19 -2.56 -10.17 1.37
C GLN A 19 -3.88 -10.19 0.58
N THR A 20 -5.00 -9.92 1.27
CA THR A 20 -6.33 -9.90 0.66
C THR A 20 -6.45 -8.82 -0.42
N LEU A 21 -5.89 -7.63 -0.18
CA LEU A 21 -5.88 -6.54 -1.17
C LEU A 21 -5.09 -6.93 -2.43
N PHE A 22 -3.93 -7.56 -2.24
CA PHE A 22 -3.09 -7.99 -3.35
C PHE A 22 -3.74 -9.13 -4.15
N GLU A 23 -4.34 -10.11 -3.48
CA GLU A 23 -5.07 -11.21 -4.13
C GLU A 23 -6.19 -10.67 -5.02
N LYS A 24 -6.97 -9.70 -4.53
CA LYS A 24 -7.99 -9.01 -5.35
C LYS A 24 -7.38 -8.26 -6.53
N ALA A 25 -6.22 -7.63 -6.35
CA ALA A 25 -5.51 -6.95 -7.44
C ALA A 25 -5.05 -7.94 -8.52
N VAL A 26 -4.56 -9.11 -8.11
CA VAL A 26 -4.20 -10.21 -9.02
C VAL A 26 -5.43 -10.71 -9.78
N GLU A 27 -6.55 -10.93 -9.09
CA GLU A 27 -7.80 -11.37 -9.71
C GLU A 27 -8.28 -10.34 -10.77
N MET A 28 -8.27 -9.05 -10.43
CA MET A 28 -8.62 -7.98 -11.36
C MET A 28 -7.68 -7.92 -12.56
N ALA A 29 -6.36 -8.05 -12.37
CA ALA A 29 -5.41 -8.05 -13.48
C ALA A 29 -5.58 -9.28 -14.38
N SER A 30 -5.84 -10.45 -13.79
CA SER A 30 -6.09 -11.69 -14.51
C SER A 30 -7.33 -11.61 -15.40
N SER A 31 -8.35 -10.84 -14.99
CA SER A 31 -9.55 -10.61 -15.81
C SER A 31 -9.29 -9.94 -17.18
N ILE A 32 -8.11 -9.34 -17.36
CA ILE A 32 -7.66 -8.73 -18.61
C ILE A 32 -6.36 -9.35 -19.14
N ASP A 33 -6.04 -10.58 -18.73
CA ASP A 33 -4.83 -11.33 -19.09
C ASP A 33 -3.51 -10.62 -18.73
N VAL A 34 -3.50 -9.92 -17.59
CA VAL A 34 -2.32 -9.21 -17.07
C VAL A 34 -1.95 -9.76 -15.69
N GLU A 35 -0.66 -9.74 -15.35
CA GLU A 35 -0.16 -10.03 -14.01
C GLU A 35 0.45 -8.77 -13.37
N PRO A 36 0.33 -8.58 -12.05
CA PRO A 36 1.06 -7.53 -11.36
C PRO A 36 2.57 -7.77 -11.43
N THR A 37 3.27 -6.96 -12.22
CA THR A 37 4.74 -7.00 -12.31
C THR A 37 5.39 -5.90 -11.49
N PHE A 38 6.71 -5.97 -11.36
CA PHE A 38 7.48 -4.77 -11.06
C PHE A 38 7.24 -3.75 -12.17
N PRO A 39 6.95 -2.48 -11.87
CA PRO A 39 6.95 -1.46 -12.89
C PRO A 39 8.37 -1.39 -13.46
N ARG A 40 8.48 -1.41 -14.79
CA ARG A 40 9.77 -1.19 -15.46
C ARG A 40 10.26 0.16 -14.97
N ALA A 41 11.46 0.19 -14.40
CA ALA A 41 12.05 1.38 -13.78
C ALA A 41 12.26 2.51 -14.80
N GLY A 42 11.17 3.17 -15.20
CA GLY A 42 11.18 4.55 -15.66
C GLY A 42 11.29 5.38 -14.39
N GLN A 43 12.52 5.81 -14.10
CA GLN A 43 12.90 6.50 -12.87
C GLN A 43 11.82 7.50 -12.44
N GLN A 44 11.12 7.21 -11.33
CA GLN A 44 10.48 8.28 -10.59
C GLN A 44 11.60 9.19 -10.11
N GLN A 45 11.80 10.31 -10.82
CA GLN A 45 12.91 11.24 -10.58
C GLN A 45 12.90 11.80 -9.16
N ASN A 46 11.73 11.81 -8.50
CA ASN A 46 11.53 12.41 -7.19
C ASN A 46 11.44 11.42 -6.03
N ARG A 47 11.40 10.10 -6.28
CA ARG A 47 11.33 9.10 -5.19
C ARG A 47 11.99 7.79 -5.60
N THR A 48 13.07 7.46 -4.90
CA THR A 48 13.70 6.14 -4.99
C THR A 48 12.74 5.09 -4.41
N TYR A 49 12.43 4.06 -5.19
CA TYR A 49 11.67 2.93 -4.69
C TYR A 49 12.47 2.16 -3.64
N ALA A 50 11.82 1.73 -2.57
CA ALA A 50 12.39 0.80 -1.62
C ALA A 50 12.64 -0.56 -2.32
N PRO A 51 13.79 -1.20 -2.06
CA PRO A 51 14.11 -2.49 -2.67
C PRO A 51 13.11 -3.56 -2.23
N ALA A 52 12.71 -4.42 -3.16
CA ALA A 52 11.77 -5.50 -2.92
C ALA A 52 12.11 -6.71 -3.81
N ALA A 53 11.95 -7.91 -3.26
CA ALA A 53 12.28 -9.16 -3.94
C ALA A 53 11.16 -9.68 -4.86
N THR A 54 9.91 -9.31 -4.56
CA THR A 54 8.71 -9.74 -5.30
C THR A 54 7.83 -8.54 -5.64
N ALA A 55 6.95 -8.68 -6.66
CA ALA A 55 5.96 -7.66 -6.96
C ALA A 55 5.02 -7.42 -5.76
N PHE A 56 4.67 -8.49 -5.04
CA PHE A 56 3.91 -8.42 -3.79
C PHE A 56 4.58 -7.48 -2.78
N ASP A 57 5.86 -7.70 -2.47
CA ASP A 57 6.59 -6.86 -1.53
C ASP A 57 6.74 -5.44 -2.06
N TYR A 58 7.01 -5.30 -3.37
CA TYR A 58 7.21 -4.02 -4.01
C TYR A 58 5.99 -3.11 -3.86
N TRP A 59 4.80 -3.62 -4.20
CA TRP A 59 3.55 -2.85 -4.08
C TRP A 59 3.18 -2.62 -2.61
N ARG A 60 3.54 -3.52 -1.69
CA ARG A 60 3.36 -3.28 -0.26
C ARG A 60 4.16 -2.07 0.22
N VAL A 61 5.48 -2.07 -0.02
CA VAL A 61 6.38 -1.06 0.56
C VAL A 61 6.36 0.27 -0.20
N ASN A 62 6.05 0.26 -1.49
CA ASN A 62 6.07 1.47 -2.32
C ASN A 62 4.70 2.10 -2.57
N LEU A 63 3.60 1.38 -2.31
CA LEU A 63 2.23 1.89 -2.52
C LEU A 63 1.38 1.79 -1.25
N TYR A 64 1.15 0.58 -0.73
CA TYR A 64 0.21 0.36 0.38
C TYR A 64 0.63 1.06 1.67
N LEU A 65 1.86 0.81 2.15
CA LEU A 65 2.34 1.40 3.39
C LEU A 65 2.41 2.94 3.31
N PRO A 66 2.97 3.56 2.24
CA PRO A 66 2.95 5.01 2.11
C PRO A 66 1.54 5.62 2.09
N PHE A 67 0.56 4.95 1.49
CA PHE A 67 -0.82 5.40 1.50
C PHE A 67 -1.43 5.34 2.91
N ALA A 68 -1.24 4.23 3.62
CA ALA A 68 -1.73 4.07 4.99
C ALA A 68 -1.05 5.07 5.95
N ASP A 69 0.25 5.31 5.79
CA ASP A 69 1.01 6.31 6.55
C ASP A 69 0.46 7.73 6.34
N LEU A 70 0.16 8.09 5.09
CA LEU A 70 -0.46 9.37 4.76
C LEU A 70 -1.84 9.50 5.44
N LEU A 71 -2.67 8.46 5.37
CA LEU A 71 -4.00 8.49 5.98
C LEU A 71 -3.92 8.66 7.51
N LEU A 72 -2.99 7.98 8.17
CA LEU A 72 -2.76 8.13 9.60
C LEU A 72 -2.29 9.55 9.97
N ALA A 73 -1.38 10.12 9.18
CA ALA A 73 -0.91 11.49 9.39
C ALA A 73 -2.05 12.52 9.27
N GLU A 74 -2.90 12.39 8.26
CA GLU A 74 -4.08 13.25 8.06
C GLU A 74 -5.10 13.11 9.19
N LEU A 75 -5.37 11.88 9.63
CA LEU A 75 -6.25 11.62 10.79
C LEU A 75 -5.69 12.25 12.06
N GLN A 76 -4.38 12.16 12.28
CA GLN A 76 -3.72 12.76 13.44
C GLN A 76 -3.77 14.29 13.38
N GLN A 77 -3.50 14.89 12.23
CA GLN A 77 -3.55 16.35 12.07
C GLN A 77 -4.95 16.89 12.38
N ARG A 78 -6.01 16.21 11.92
CA ARG A 78 -7.40 16.60 12.19
C ARG A 78 -7.85 16.35 13.63
N LEU A 79 -7.22 15.42 14.35
CA LEU A 79 -7.49 15.17 15.77
C LEU A 79 -6.84 16.23 16.70
N LEU A 80 -5.77 16.88 16.23
CA LEU A 80 -5.05 17.92 16.96
C LEU A 80 -5.62 19.33 16.72
N GLN A 81 -6.62 19.47 15.85
CA GLN A 81 -7.38 20.71 15.58
C GLN A 81 -8.69 20.72 16.36
#